data_AF-V4A299-F1
#
_entry.id   AF-V4A299-F1
#
_cell.length_a   1.000
_cell.length_b   1.000
_cell.length_c   1.000
_cell.angle_alpha   90.00
_cell.angle_beta   90.00
_cell.angle_gamma   90.00
#
_symmetry.space_group_name_H-M   'P 1'
#
loop_
_entity.id
_entity.type
_entity.pdbx_description
1 polymer ?
#
loop_
_entity_poly.entity_id
_entity_poly.type
_entity_poly.pdbx_seq_one_letter_code
_entity_poly.pdbx_strand_id
1 'polypeptide(L)'
;MKISNYWIVALTCVLDFILCTKDLPDNLSKELYCAGCEFTVKALDKLLKGSSNEAYDIRVLETLTTICDKETFIESDYSPVSMQLACNTLLEKNEAILEPYLVSHYSRIERNSYSELLQQICHSISAACTNVSRKKMEKLKIFHVSEDGNININEDEWKTPKPMKESRNEL
;
A
#
# COMPACT_ATOMS: atom_id res chain seq x y z
N MET A 1 -6.20 -55.14 -1.68
CA MET A 1 -7.19 -54.04 -1.74
C MET A 1 -6.53 -52.81 -1.10
N LYS A 2 -6.03 -51.85 -1.88
CA LYS A 2 -5.35 -50.64 -1.38
C LYS A 2 -6.38 -49.50 -1.33
N ILE A 3 -6.72 -49.04 -0.14
CA ILE A 3 -7.62 -47.91 0.06
C ILE A 3 -6.80 -46.64 -0.16
N SER A 4 -7.17 -45.88 -1.19
CA SER A 4 -6.44 -44.69 -1.62
C SER A 4 -6.82 -43.51 -0.71
N ASN A 5 -5.91 -43.11 0.18
CA ASN A 5 -6.12 -42.10 1.22
C ASN A 5 -6.11 -40.64 0.72
N TYR A 6 -6.40 -40.41 -0.57
CA TYR A 6 -6.32 -39.10 -1.21
C TYR A 6 -7.32 -38.08 -0.64
N TRP A 7 -8.45 -38.52 -0.05
CA TRP A 7 -9.38 -37.56 0.56
C TRP A 7 -8.80 -36.87 1.79
N ILE A 8 -7.93 -37.55 2.55
CA ILE A 8 -7.50 -37.07 3.88
C ILE A 8 -6.57 -35.87 3.69
N VAL A 9 -5.70 -35.94 2.68
CA VAL A 9 -4.78 -34.85 2.30
C VAL A 9 -5.55 -33.65 1.72
N ALA A 10 -6.60 -33.91 0.94
CA ALA A 10 -7.45 -32.85 0.40
C ALA A 10 -8.24 -32.12 1.50
N LEU A 11 -8.72 -32.83 2.53
CA LEU A 11 -9.49 -32.24 3.62
C LEU A 11 -8.63 -31.35 4.54
N THR A 12 -7.35 -31.72 4.75
CA THR A 12 -6.43 -30.93 5.58
C THR A 12 -6.00 -29.63 4.90
N CYS A 13 -5.75 -29.62 3.59
CA CYS A 13 -5.36 -28.39 2.88
C CYS A 13 -6.48 -27.32 2.81
N VAL A 14 -7.75 -27.73 2.88
CA VAL A 14 -8.88 -26.79 2.84
C VAL A 14 -9.09 -26.10 4.20
N LEU A 15 -8.74 -26.75 5.30
CA LEU A 15 -8.85 -26.17 6.65
C LEU A 15 -7.76 -25.11 6.93
N ASP A 16 -6.55 -25.27 6.38
CA ASP A 16 -5.48 -24.28 6.55
C ASP A 16 -5.73 -22.99 5.75
N PHE A 17 -6.51 -23.04 4.67
CA PHE A 17 -6.84 -21.84 3.88
C PHE A 17 -7.87 -20.92 4.55
N ILE A 18 -8.68 -21.44 5.49
CA ILE A 18 -9.81 -20.71 6.08
C ILE A 18 -9.39 -19.86 7.29
N LEU A 19 -8.20 -20.07 7.87
CA LEU A 19 -7.80 -19.48 9.15
C LEU A 19 -6.88 -18.25 9.10
N CYS A 20 -6.67 -17.62 7.95
CA CYS A 20 -5.78 -16.46 7.83
C CYS A 20 -6.45 -15.18 7.31
N THR A 21 -7.74 -14.99 7.61
CA THR A 21 -8.30 -13.62 7.62
C THR A 21 -7.84 -12.95 8.91
N LYS A 22 -6.58 -12.51 8.97
CA LYS A 22 -6.11 -11.65 10.05
C LYS A 22 -6.96 -10.37 9.98
N ASP A 23 -7.86 -10.19 10.94
CA ASP A 23 -8.68 -8.98 11.03
C ASP A 23 -7.78 -7.74 11.17
N LEU A 24 -8.29 -6.58 10.74
CA LEU A 24 -7.59 -5.31 10.98
C LEU A 24 -7.62 -5.04 12.49
N PRO A 25 -6.56 -4.45 13.06
CA PRO A 25 -6.58 -4.04 14.45
C PRO A 25 -7.69 -3.00 14.67
N ASP A 26 -8.33 -3.01 15.84
CA ASP A 26 -9.55 -2.22 16.12
C ASP A 26 -9.37 -0.70 15.95
N ASN A 27 -8.12 -0.24 16.04
CA ASN A 27 -7.74 1.16 15.88
C ASN A 27 -7.36 1.54 14.43
N LEU A 28 -7.59 0.66 13.46
CA LEU A 28 -7.27 0.87 12.05
C LEU A 28 -8.51 0.70 11.17
N SER A 29 -9.08 1.82 10.72
CA SER A 29 -10.20 1.80 9.78
C SER A 29 -9.76 1.31 8.40
N LYS A 30 -10.71 0.80 7.60
CA LYS A 30 -10.42 0.36 6.23
C LYS A 30 -9.92 1.50 5.34
N GLU A 31 -10.47 2.71 5.52
CA GLU A 31 -10.04 3.89 4.79
C GLU A 31 -8.59 4.24 5.11
N LEU A 32 -8.21 4.21 6.39
CA LEU A 32 -6.85 4.46 6.83
C LEU A 32 -5.89 3.34 6.37
N TYR A 33 -6.33 2.08 6.37
CA TYR A 33 -5.52 0.98 5.88
C TYR A 33 -5.26 1.07 4.37
N CYS A 34 -6.29 1.42 3.58
CA CYS A 34 -6.13 1.68 2.16
C CYS A 34 -5.18 2.86 1.90
N ALA A 35 -5.36 3.99 2.59
CA ALA A 35 -4.47 5.15 2.47
C ALA A 35 -3.03 4.80 2.85
N GLY A 36 -2.85 4.05 3.95
CA GLY A 36 -1.56 3.50 4.38
C GLY A 36 -0.90 2.69 3.27
N CYS A 37 -1.64 1.76 2.66
CA CYS A 37 -1.15 0.97 1.55
C CYS A 37 -0.70 1.82 0.36
N GLU A 38 -1.54 2.77 -0.09
CA GLU A 38 -1.21 3.63 -1.23
C GLU A 38 0.07 4.45 -0.98
N PHE A 39 0.22 5.02 0.22
CA PHE A 39 1.43 5.75 0.60
C PHE A 39 2.66 4.85 0.70
N THR A 40 2.53 3.66 1.28
CA THR A 40 3.63 2.68 1.34
C THR A 40 4.06 2.30 -0.08
N VAL A 41 3.14 2.02 -1.00
CA VAL A 41 3.47 1.71 -2.40
C VAL A 41 4.14 2.89 -3.10
N LYS A 42 3.68 4.12 -2.86
CA LYS A 42 4.32 5.34 -3.39
C LYS A 42 5.78 5.46 -2.90
N ALA A 43 6.00 5.23 -1.62
CA ALA A 43 7.34 5.29 -1.03
C ALA A 43 8.24 4.16 -1.56
N LEU A 44 7.73 2.93 -1.67
CA LEU A 44 8.43 1.80 -2.28
C LEU A 44 8.83 2.10 -3.72
N ASP A 45 7.90 2.64 -4.52
CA ASP A 45 8.16 3.00 -5.92
C ASP A 45 9.27 4.04 -6.06
N LYS A 46 9.24 5.07 -5.21
CA LYS A 46 10.30 6.08 -5.18
C LYS A 46 11.65 5.47 -4.78
N LEU A 47 11.69 4.67 -3.71
CA LEU A 47 12.92 4.13 -3.16
C LEU A 47 13.54 3.03 -4.03
N LEU A 48 12.74 2.24 -4.74
CA LEU A 48 13.21 1.13 -5.60
C LEU A 48 13.48 1.55 -7.05
N LYS A 49 12.95 2.68 -7.51
CA LYS A 49 13.31 3.27 -8.82
C LYS A 49 14.65 3.98 -8.86
N GLY A 50 15.17 4.43 -7.71
CA GLY A 50 16.48 5.08 -7.64
C GLY A 50 17.59 4.21 -8.25
N SER A 51 18.68 4.83 -8.70
CA SER A 51 19.87 4.07 -9.13
C SER A 51 20.62 3.54 -7.90
N SER A 52 20.79 2.22 -7.82
CA SER A 52 21.72 1.56 -6.89
C SER A 52 22.52 0.52 -7.67
N ASN A 53 23.73 0.22 -7.19
CA ASN A 53 24.56 -0.88 -7.70
C ASN A 53 24.20 -2.22 -7.02
N GLU A 54 23.35 -2.21 -6.01
CA GLU A 54 22.90 -3.41 -5.31
C GLU A 54 21.92 -4.22 -6.15
N ALA A 55 21.94 -5.53 -5.93
CA ALA A 55 20.94 -6.42 -6.50
C ALA A 55 19.55 -6.14 -5.88
N TYR A 56 18.50 -6.35 -6.67
CA TYR A 56 17.14 -5.99 -6.26
C TYR A 56 16.62 -6.80 -5.08
N ASP A 57 17.08 -8.04 -4.89
CA ASP A 57 16.76 -8.87 -3.73
C ASP A 57 17.20 -8.21 -2.42
N ILE A 58 18.46 -7.79 -2.34
CA ILE A 58 19.02 -7.10 -1.16
C ILE A 58 18.28 -5.77 -0.94
N ARG A 59 18.15 -4.99 -2.01
CA ARG A 59 17.55 -3.66 -1.94
C ARG A 59 16.08 -3.69 -1.52
N VAL A 60 15.30 -4.65 -2.03
CA VAL A 60 13.89 -4.83 -1.64
C VAL A 60 13.81 -5.19 -0.16
N LEU A 61 14.63 -6.14 0.30
CA LEU A 61 14.65 -6.55 1.70
C LEU A 61 14.96 -5.39 2.65
N GLU A 62 16.01 -4.61 2.35
CA GLU A 62 16.39 -3.44 3.14
C GLU A 62 15.31 -2.35 3.12
N THR A 63 14.69 -2.12 1.96
CA THR A 63 13.61 -1.16 1.82
C THR A 63 12.41 -1.59 2.66
N LEU A 64 11.99 -2.86 2.61
CA LEU A 64 10.85 -3.36 3.39
C LEU A 64 11.09 -3.26 4.90
N THR A 65 12.34 -3.40 5.34
CA THR A 65 12.72 -3.28 6.76
C THR A 65 12.53 -1.84 7.30
N THR A 66 12.66 -0.83 6.45
CA THR A 66 12.71 0.59 6.86
C THR A 66 11.51 1.41 6.37
N ILE A 67 10.72 0.89 5.42
CA ILE A 67 9.64 1.65 4.77
C ILE A 67 8.57 2.16 5.72
N CYS A 68 8.36 1.47 6.85
CA CYS A 68 7.36 1.84 7.84
C CYS A 68 7.84 2.86 8.89
N ASP A 69 9.02 3.47 8.69
CA ASP A 69 9.48 4.56 9.53
C ASP A 69 8.55 5.77 9.43
N LYS A 70 8.31 6.43 10.58
CA LYS A 70 7.39 7.58 10.66
C LYS A 70 7.77 8.70 9.70
N GLU A 71 9.06 8.86 9.44
CA GLU A 71 9.60 9.88 8.55
C GLU A 71 9.09 9.74 7.11
N THR A 72 8.85 8.50 6.66
CA THR A 72 8.27 8.19 5.35
C THR A 72 6.87 8.79 5.17
N PHE A 73 6.14 9.01 6.27
CA PHE A 73 4.73 9.44 6.25
C PHE A 73 4.51 10.88 6.71
N ILE A 74 5.58 11.68 6.89
CA ILE A 74 5.48 13.09 7.30
C ILE A 74 4.65 13.91 6.31
N GLU A 75 4.73 13.58 5.02
CA GLU A 75 3.98 14.27 3.97
C GLU A 75 2.52 13.79 3.82
N SER A 76 2.07 12.84 4.64
CA SER A 76 0.69 12.37 4.60
C SER A 76 -0.26 13.30 5.35
N ASP A 77 -1.52 13.36 4.92
CA ASP A 77 -2.57 14.10 5.64
C ASP A 77 -3.02 13.38 6.93
N TYR A 78 -2.52 12.19 7.18
CA TYR A 78 -2.83 11.38 8.36
C TYR A 78 -1.73 11.52 9.40
N SER A 79 -2.03 11.16 10.65
CA SER A 79 -1.00 11.08 11.69
C SER A 79 0.10 10.09 11.26
N PRO A 80 1.40 10.46 11.32
CA PRO A 80 2.50 9.54 11.02
C PRO A 80 2.46 8.25 11.84
N VAL A 81 1.93 8.31 13.07
CA VAL A 81 1.75 7.13 13.93
C VAL A 81 0.69 6.18 13.36
N SER A 82 -0.44 6.72 12.89
CA SER A 82 -1.52 5.95 12.28
C SER A 82 -1.09 5.32 10.94
N MET A 83 -0.30 6.04 10.15
CA MET A 83 0.25 5.55 8.89
C MET A 83 1.32 4.47 9.11
N GLN A 84 2.20 4.67 10.09
CA GLN A 84 3.14 3.64 10.50
C GLN A 84 2.42 2.36 10.94
N LEU A 85 1.34 2.48 11.73
CA LEU A 85 0.52 1.32 12.12
C LEU A 85 -0.07 0.63 10.88
N ALA A 86 -0.62 1.38 9.93
CA ALA A 86 -1.16 0.82 8.69
C ALA A 86 -0.08 0.09 7.86
N CYS A 87 1.11 0.67 7.75
CA CYS A 87 2.26 0.10 7.06
C CYS A 87 2.75 -1.19 7.74
N ASN A 88 2.95 -1.18 9.06
CA ASN A 88 3.35 -2.38 9.80
C ASN A 88 2.30 -3.49 9.64
N THR A 89 1.02 -3.14 9.75
CA THR A 89 -0.10 -4.08 9.52
C THR A 89 -0.09 -4.65 8.10
N LEU A 90 0.30 -3.85 7.09
CA LEU A 90 0.46 -4.31 5.71
C LEU A 90 1.58 -5.33 5.58
N LEU A 91 2.76 -5.03 6.14
CA LEU A 91 3.93 -5.90 6.05
C LEU A 91 3.77 -7.19 6.86
N GLU A 92 3.35 -7.12 8.12
CA GLU A 92 3.13 -8.29 8.99
C GLU A 92 2.17 -9.34 8.39
N LYS A 93 1.27 -8.89 7.51
CA LYS A 93 0.30 -9.75 6.82
C LYS A 93 0.81 -10.27 5.48
N ASN A 94 1.61 -9.50 4.76
CA ASN A 94 1.84 -9.71 3.32
C ASN A 94 3.31 -9.74 2.90
N GLU A 95 4.27 -9.51 3.79
CA GLU A 95 5.71 -9.39 3.47
C GLU A 95 6.22 -10.57 2.65
N ALA A 96 5.88 -11.82 3.05
CA ALA A 96 6.28 -13.03 2.35
C ALA A 96 5.78 -13.11 0.88
N ILE A 97 4.74 -12.37 0.52
CA ILE A 97 4.21 -12.26 -0.84
C ILE A 97 4.74 -11.00 -1.53
N LEU A 98 4.87 -9.90 -0.78
CA LEU A 98 5.33 -8.60 -1.28
C LEU A 98 6.79 -8.63 -1.71
N GLU A 99 7.69 -9.21 -0.91
CA GLU A 99 9.11 -9.28 -1.21
C GLU A 99 9.40 -9.93 -2.57
N PRO A 100 9.01 -11.20 -2.84
CA PRO A 100 9.29 -11.82 -4.13
C PRO A 100 8.56 -11.12 -5.28
N TYR A 101 7.38 -10.54 -5.03
CA TYR A 101 6.66 -9.74 -6.03
C TYR A 101 7.44 -8.48 -6.43
N LEU A 102 7.95 -7.72 -5.46
CA LEU A 102 8.72 -6.50 -5.70
C LEU A 102 10.04 -6.81 -6.41
N VAL A 103 10.76 -7.87 -5.99
CA VAL A 103 11.98 -8.31 -6.67
C VAL A 103 11.69 -8.65 -8.13
N SER A 104 10.62 -9.42 -8.40
CA SER A 104 10.21 -9.76 -9.76
C SER A 104 9.79 -8.53 -10.58
N HIS A 105 9.12 -7.55 -9.96
CA HIS A 105 8.66 -6.35 -10.63
C HIS A 105 9.82 -5.44 -11.05
N TYR A 106 10.77 -5.17 -10.15
CA TYR A 106 11.85 -4.21 -10.41
C TYR A 106 13.03 -4.78 -11.20
N SER A 107 13.23 -6.09 -11.18
CA SER A 107 14.26 -6.77 -11.99
C SER A 107 13.93 -6.85 -13.48
N ARG A 108 12.67 -6.62 -13.88
CA ARG A 108 12.26 -6.63 -15.29
C ARG A 108 12.73 -5.39 -16.04
N ILE A 109 13.03 -5.59 -17.33
CA ILE A 109 13.34 -4.50 -18.27
C ILE A 109 12.09 -3.63 -18.49
N GLU A 110 10.94 -4.26 -18.69
CA GLU A 110 9.65 -3.59 -18.80
C GLU A 110 8.91 -3.70 -17.46
N ARG A 111 8.72 -2.55 -16.81
CA ARG A 111 8.08 -2.44 -15.50
C ARG A 111 6.62 -2.06 -15.69
N ASN A 112 5.76 -2.64 -14.85
CA ASN A 112 4.38 -2.17 -14.78
C ASN A 112 4.38 -0.71 -14.31
N SER A 113 3.37 0.04 -14.73
CA SER A 113 3.15 1.40 -14.28
C SER A 113 2.93 1.47 -12.77
N TYR A 114 3.15 2.65 -12.18
CA TYR A 114 2.83 2.90 -10.76
C TYR A 114 1.37 2.53 -10.43
N SER A 115 0.42 2.82 -11.34
CA SER A 115 -0.99 2.49 -11.15
C SER A 115 -1.22 0.98 -11.07
N GLU A 116 -0.52 0.19 -11.87
CA GLU A 116 -0.61 -1.28 -11.82
C GLU A 116 0.06 -1.84 -10.56
N LEU A 117 1.16 -1.23 -10.11
CA LEU A 117 1.80 -1.58 -8.85
C LEU A 117 0.84 -1.38 -7.67
N LEU A 118 0.15 -0.24 -7.62
CA LEU A 118 -0.85 0.09 -6.60
C LEU A 118 -2.05 -0.86 -6.69
N GLN A 119 -2.58 -1.11 -7.89
CA GLN A 119 -3.67 -2.07 -8.10
C GLN A 119 -3.28 -3.45 -7.56
N GLN A 120 -2.10 -3.94 -7.93
CA GLN A 120 -1.66 -5.27 -7.54
C GLN A 120 -1.41 -5.37 -6.03
N ILE A 121 -0.74 -4.40 -5.42
CA ILE A 121 -0.42 -4.45 -3.99
C ILE A 121 -1.65 -4.17 -3.13
N CYS A 122 -2.36 -3.06 -3.38
CA CYS A 122 -3.41 -2.58 -2.48
C CYS A 122 -4.79 -3.19 -2.71
N HIS A 123 -5.06 -3.73 -3.89
CA HIS A 123 -6.32 -4.43 -4.16
C HIS A 123 -6.15 -5.95 -4.21
N SER A 124 -5.11 -6.46 -4.89
CA SER A 124 -4.97 -7.91 -5.08
C SER A 124 -4.25 -8.61 -3.93
N ILE A 125 -3.07 -8.12 -3.51
CA ILE A 125 -2.24 -8.78 -2.50
C ILE A 125 -2.79 -8.53 -1.09
N SER A 126 -2.95 -7.26 -0.70
CA SER A 126 -3.35 -6.92 0.67
C SER A 126 -4.86 -6.80 0.88
N ALA A 127 -5.62 -6.64 -0.21
CA ALA A 127 -7.03 -6.27 -0.19
C ALA A 127 -7.35 -5.01 0.65
N ALA A 128 -6.35 -4.17 0.93
CA ALA A 128 -6.49 -2.98 1.77
C ALA A 128 -7.55 -2.01 1.23
N CYS A 129 -7.62 -1.88 -0.09
CA CYS A 129 -8.53 -0.96 -0.77
C CYS A 129 -9.80 -1.63 -1.32
N THR A 130 -10.08 -2.88 -0.93
CA THR A 130 -11.27 -3.60 -1.39
C THR A 130 -12.52 -3.06 -0.70
N ASN A 131 -13.52 -2.67 -1.51
CA ASN A 131 -14.79 -2.07 -1.09
C ASN A 131 -14.66 -0.71 -0.38
N VAL A 132 -13.51 -0.04 -0.50
CA VAL A 132 -13.36 1.35 -0.05
C VAL A 132 -13.95 2.26 -1.13
N SER A 133 -15.05 2.94 -0.81
CA SER A 133 -15.66 3.91 -1.71
C SER A 133 -14.70 5.09 -1.88
N ARG A 134 -13.97 5.13 -3.00
CA ARG A 134 -13.24 6.33 -3.45
C ARG A 134 -14.27 7.42 -3.70
N LYS A 135 -14.67 8.18 -2.68
CA LYS A 135 -15.37 9.44 -2.92
C LYS A 135 -14.42 10.25 -3.80
N LYS A 136 -14.84 10.37 -5.06
CA LYS A 136 -14.13 10.95 -6.19
C LYS A 136 -13.19 12.06 -5.72
N MET A 137 -11.89 11.81 -5.83
CA MET A 137 -10.88 12.86 -5.76
C MET A 137 -11.16 13.80 -6.92
N GLU A 138 -11.98 14.82 -6.68
CA GLU A 138 -12.15 15.87 -7.65
C GLU A 138 -10.83 16.63 -7.67
N LYS A 139 -10.10 16.51 -8.80
CA LYS A 139 -8.88 17.28 -9.10
C LYS A 139 -9.24 18.76 -8.88
N LEU A 140 -8.95 19.30 -7.70
CA LEU A 140 -9.07 20.73 -7.43
C LEU A 140 -7.96 21.38 -8.25
N LYS A 141 -8.30 21.77 -9.48
CA LYS A 141 -7.48 22.67 -10.29
C LYS A 141 -7.41 23.98 -9.53
N ILE A 142 -6.35 24.17 -8.76
CA ILE A 142 -6.03 25.48 -8.18
C ILE A 142 -5.44 26.31 -9.32
N PHE A 143 -6.26 27.19 -9.88
CA PHE A 143 -5.79 28.18 -10.84
C PHE A 143 -5.05 29.27 -10.07
N HIS A 144 -3.73 29.30 -10.18
CA HIS A 144 -2.97 30.51 -9.83
C HIS A 144 -3.11 31.49 -10.98
N VAL A 145 -3.91 32.54 -10.78
CA VAL A 145 -3.96 33.68 -11.69
C VAL A 145 -2.92 34.68 -11.21
N SER A 146 -1.81 34.77 -11.94
CA SER A 146 -0.84 35.85 -11.76
C SER A 146 -1.44 37.19 -12.22
N GLU A 147 -1.06 38.30 -11.59
CA GLU A 147 -1.53 39.66 -11.92
C GLU A 147 -1.18 40.11 -13.36
N ASP A 148 -0.35 39.36 -14.08
CA ASP A 148 0.04 39.60 -15.48
C ASP A 148 -0.82 38.84 -16.52
N GLY A 149 -1.83 38.08 -16.08
CA GLY A 149 -2.76 37.39 -16.97
C GLY A 149 -2.23 36.11 -17.61
N ASN A 150 -1.05 35.62 -17.21
CA ASN A 150 -0.54 34.33 -17.68
C ASN A 150 -1.01 33.17 -16.77
N ILE A 151 -1.61 32.14 -17.37
CA ILE A 151 -1.99 30.90 -16.69
C ILE A 151 -0.88 29.87 -16.92
N ASN A 152 -0.05 29.62 -15.91
CA ASN A 152 0.87 28.48 -15.92
C ASN A 152 0.19 27.27 -15.28
N ILE A 153 0.02 26.21 -16.08
CA ILE A 153 -0.46 24.90 -15.60
C ILE A 153 0.78 24.09 -15.22
N ASN A 154 1.11 24.08 -13.92
CA ASN A 154 2.01 23.05 -13.40
C ASN A 154 1.17 21.81 -13.11
N GLU A 155 1.30 20.79 -13.95
CA GLU A 155 0.98 19.43 -13.50
C GLU A 155 2.07 19.02 -12.51
N ASP A 156 1.63 18.62 -11.30
CA ASP A 156 2.28 17.71 -10.34
C ASP A 156 2.23 18.23 -8.90
N GLU A 157 1.04 18.26 -8.31
CA GLU A 157 0.90 18.20 -6.86
C GLU A 157 -0.37 17.43 -6.48
N TRP A 158 -0.19 16.17 -6.09
CA TRP A 158 -1.27 15.29 -5.66
C TRP A 158 -1.66 15.64 -4.22
N LYS A 159 -2.67 16.50 -4.03
CA LYS A 159 -3.24 16.78 -2.71
C LYS A 159 -4.31 15.77 -2.37
N THR A 160 -4.10 15.02 -1.30
CA THR A 160 -5.06 14.07 -0.74
C THR A 160 -6.22 14.82 -0.06
N PRO A 161 -7.44 14.25 -0.07
CA PRO A 161 -8.59 14.87 0.58
C PRO A 161 -8.44 14.78 2.11
N LYS A 162 -8.77 15.88 2.79
CA LYS A 162 -8.72 15.99 4.25
C LYS A 162 -9.54 14.86 4.92
N PRO A 163 -9.01 14.19 5.95
CA PRO A 163 -9.76 13.19 6.68
C PRO A 163 -11.01 13.81 7.31
N MET A 164 -12.13 13.08 7.24
CA MET A 164 -13.33 13.42 7.99
C MET A 164 -12.95 13.39 9.47
N LYS A 165 -13.23 14.48 10.20
CA LYS A 165 -12.84 14.63 11.61
C LYS A 165 -13.25 13.38 12.39
N GLU A 166 -12.25 12.66 12.89
CA GLU A 166 -12.41 11.60 13.87
C GLU A 166 -13.16 12.19 15.07
N SER A 167 -14.40 11.77 15.26
CA SER A 167 -15.21 12.19 16.40
C SER A 167 -14.63 11.49 17.63
N ARG A 168 -13.70 12.18 18.30
CA ARG A 168 -13.11 11.77 19.57
C ARG A 168 -14.24 11.76 20.62
N ASN A 169 -14.83 10.60 20.86
CA ASN A 169 -15.65 10.40 22.05
C ASN A 169 -14.69 10.37 23.24
N GLU A 170 -14.67 11.48 23.98
CA GLU A 170 -14.06 11.55 25.31
C GLU A 170 -14.92 10.69 26.26
N LEU A 171 -14.26 9.79 26.99
CA LEU A 171 -14.82 9.04 28.11
C LEU A 171 -13.79 9.03 29.24
#